data_AF-A0A9E0XHN7-F1
#
_entry.id   AF-A0A9E0XHN7-F1
#
_cell.length_a   1.000
_cell.length_b   1.000
_cell.length_c   1.000
_cell.angle_alpha   90.00
_cell.angle_beta   90.00
_cell.angle_gamma   90.00
#
_symmetry.space_group_name_H-M   'P 1'
#
loop_
_entity.id
_entity.type
_entity.pdbx_description
1 polymer ?
#
loop_
_entity_poly.entity_id
_entity_poly.type
_entity_poly.pdbx_seq_one_letter_code
_entity_poly.pdbx_strand_id
1 'polypeptide(L)' 'MKRAIELSEKASLIEKSGGVFGAVIVKDGEIIAEGYNQVVKRNDATWHAEIDAIRNAGKVLGSAHLDGCVL' A
#
# COMPACT_ATOMS: atom_id res chain seq x y z
N MET A 1 -2.46 1.27 12.06
CA MET A 1 -1.79 -0.06 12.12
C MET A 1 -2.71 -1.25 11.82
N LYS A 2 -3.87 -1.44 12.48
CA LYS A 2 -4.75 -2.61 12.23
C LYS A 2 -4.96 -2.93 10.74
N ARG A 3 -5.29 -1.90 9.94
CA ARG A 3 -5.54 -2.07 8.50
C ARG A 3 -4.32 -2.55 7.70
N ALA A 4 -3.11 -2.09 8.04
CA ALA A 4 -1.88 -2.54 7.38
C ALA A 4 -1.59 -4.03 7.65
N ILE A 5 -1.96 -4.54 8.83
CA ILE A 5 -1.84 -5.97 9.18
C ILE A 5 -2.84 -6.80 8.35
N GLU A 6 -4.09 -6.35 8.21
CA GLU A 6 -5.06 -7.04 7.35
C GLU A 6 -4.58 -7.12 5.88
N LEU A 7 -3.91 -6.06 5.40
CA LEU A 7 -3.33 -6.03 4.06
C LEU A 7 -2.12 -6.97 3.92
N SER A 8 -1.30 -7.13 4.95
CA SER A 8 -0.17 -8.06 4.93
C SER A 8 -0.64 -9.52 4.92
N GLU A 9 -1.70 -9.84 5.66
CA GLU A 9 -2.37 -11.14 5.61
C GLU A 9 -2.93 -11.42 4.21
N LYS A 10 -3.61 -10.42 3.60
CA LYS A 10 -4.09 -10.52 2.22
C LYS A 10 -2.97 -10.83 1.24
N ALA A 11 -1.84 -10.12 1.34
CA ALA A 11 -0.70 -10.27 0.43
C ALA A 11 -0.17 -11.70 0.37
N SER A 12 -0.04 -12.35 1.53
CA SER A 12 0.62 -13.66 1.66
C SER A 12 -0.37 -14.82 1.72
N LEU A 13 -1.38 -14.75 2.60
CA LEU A 13 -2.24 -15.88 2.94
C LEU A 13 -3.38 -16.07 1.93
N ILE A 14 -3.87 -14.97 1.37
CA ILE A 14 -5.03 -14.99 0.45
C ILE A 14 -4.55 -14.98 -1.00
N GLU A 15 -3.77 -13.96 -1.37
CA GLU A 15 -3.41 -13.74 -2.78
C GLU A 15 -2.06 -14.34 -3.17
N LYS A 16 -1.22 -14.76 -2.22
CA LYS A 16 0.15 -15.24 -2.46
C LYS A 16 0.94 -14.32 -3.41
N SER A 17 0.72 -13.02 -3.26
CA SER A 17 1.18 -11.98 -4.17
C SER A 17 2.57 -11.46 -3.87
N GLY A 18 3.08 -11.72 -2.66
CA GLY A 18 4.38 -11.28 -2.19
C GLY A 18 4.59 -11.64 -0.71
N GLY A 19 5.57 -11.00 -0.07
CA GLY A 19 5.81 -11.15 1.37
C GLY A 19 4.69 -10.52 2.22
N VAL A 20 4.72 -10.75 3.54
CA VAL A 20 3.73 -10.26 4.51
C VAL A 20 3.88 -8.76 4.81
N PHE A 21 3.62 -7.92 3.81
CA PHE A 21 3.67 -6.47 3.95
C PHE A 21 2.41 -5.80 3.42
N GLY A 22 1.90 -4.87 4.23
CA GLY A 22 0.79 -3.99 3.93
C GLY A 22 1.12 -2.57 4.40
N ALA A 23 0.58 -1.59 3.71
CA ALA A 23 0.81 -0.17 3.98
C ALA A 23 -0.47 0.63 3.76
N VAL A 24 -0.64 1.70 4.52
CA VAL A 24 -1.77 2.62 4.40
C VAL A 24 -1.23 4.04 4.42
N ILE A 25 -1.81 4.94 3.63
CA ILE A 25 -1.50 6.36 3.68
C ILE A 25 -2.68 7.08 4.31
N VAL A 26 -2.39 7.87 5.34
CA VAL A 26 -3.36 8.61 6.12
C VAL A 26 -3.16 10.11 5.89
N LYS A 27 -4.25 10.85 5.70
CA LYS A 27 -4.27 12.31 5.68
C LYS A 27 -5.42 12.81 6.55
N ASP A 28 -5.14 13.76 7.44
CA ASP A 28 -6.15 14.33 8.35
C ASP A 28 -6.92 13.28 9.19
N GLY A 29 -6.25 12.18 9.54
CA GLY A 29 -6.82 11.08 10.32
C GLY A 29 -7.58 10.03 9.51
N GLU A 30 -7.71 10.21 8.19
CA GLU A 30 -8.42 9.29 7.29
C GLU A 30 -7.46 8.52 6.38
N ILE A 31 -7.73 7.24 6.16
CA ILE A 31 -6.98 6.44 5.18
C ILE A 31 -7.42 6.87 3.78
N ILE A 32 -6.48 7.45 3.02
CA ILE A 32 -6.72 7.89 1.63
C ILE A 32 -6.24 6.88 0.60
N ALA A 33 -5.31 5.99 0.98
CA ALA A 33 -4.82 4.95 0.10
C ALA A 33 -4.28 3.74 0.86
N GLU A 34 -4.27 2.60 0.17
CA GLU A 34 -3.82 1.32 0.69
C GLU A 34 -2.90 0.66 -0.33
N GLY A 35 -1.97 -0.16 0.16
CA GLY A 35 -1.07 -0.95 -0.66
C GLY A 35 -0.68 -2.24 0.04
N TYR A 36 -0.37 -3.25 -0.74
CA TYR A 36 0.15 -4.52 -0.23
C TYR A 36 1.19 -5.07 -1.20
N ASN A 37 2.07 -5.93 -0.69
CA ASN A 37 3.17 -6.44 -1.49
C ASN A 37 2.66 -7.34 -2.62
N GLN A 38 3.01 -6.99 -3.87
CA GLN A 38 2.63 -7.73 -5.07
C GLN A 38 3.85 -8.16 -5.92
N VAL A 39 5.07 -8.18 -5.36
CA VAL A 39 6.30 -8.44 -6.13
C VAL A 39 6.26 -9.74 -6.94
N VAL A 40 5.70 -10.82 -6.36
CA VAL A 40 5.60 -12.12 -7.02
C VAL A 40 4.49 -12.10 -8.07
N LYS A 41 3.30 -11.60 -7.72
CA LYS A 41 2.13 -11.59 -8.61
C LYS A 41 2.32 -10.70 -9.82
N ARG A 42 3.04 -9.59 -9.67
CA ARG A 42 3.30 -8.61 -10.74
C ARG A 42 4.61 -8.86 -11.47
N ASN A 43 5.46 -9.76 -10.96
CA ASN A 43 6.84 -9.95 -11.42
C ASN A 43 7.59 -8.61 -11.54
N ASP A 44 7.41 -7.76 -10.52
CA ASP A 44 7.99 -6.42 -10.43
C ASP A 44 8.63 -6.26 -9.05
N ALA A 45 9.96 -6.21 -9.02
CA ALA A 45 10.74 -6.11 -7.79
C ALA A 45 10.46 -4.83 -6.98
N THR A 46 9.82 -3.81 -7.58
CA THR A 46 9.48 -2.55 -6.92
C THR A 46 8.07 -2.51 -6.35
N TRP A 47 7.23 -3.51 -6.61
CA TRP A 47 5.82 -3.53 -6.18
C TRP A 47 5.66 -3.91 -4.70
N HIS A 48 6.44 -3.24 -3.85
CA HIS A 48 6.33 -3.26 -2.40
C HIS A 48 5.04 -2.59 -1.94
N ALA A 49 4.61 -2.87 -0.71
CA ALA A 49 3.36 -2.34 -0.17
C ALA A 49 3.34 -0.81 -0.11
N GLU A 50 4.46 -0.22 0.30
CA GLU A 50 4.68 1.22 0.39
C GLU A 50 4.56 1.88 -0.98
N ILE A 51 5.18 1.30 -2.00
CA ILE A 51 5.14 1.80 -3.37
C ILE A 51 3.73 1.69 -3.95
N ASP A 52 3.03 0.60 -3.70
CA ASP A 52 1.62 0.43 -4.11
C ASP A 52 0.73 1.48 -3.45
N ALA A 53 0.89 1.73 -2.13
CA ALA A 53 0.13 2.73 -1.40
C ALA A 53 0.42 4.15 -1.93
N ILE A 54 1.69 4.51 -2.15
CA ILE A 54 2.11 5.80 -2.71
C ILE A 54 1.52 6.01 -4.11
N ARG A 55 1.60 5.00 -4.99
CA ARG A 55 0.99 5.04 -6.34
C ARG A 55 -0.51 5.28 -6.26
N ASN A 56 -1.19 4.66 -5.30
CA ASN A 56 -2.63 4.81 -5.12
C ASN A 56 -2.98 6.19 -4.53
N ALA A 57 -2.23 6.69 -3.54
CA ALA A 57 -2.42 8.01 -2.97
C ALA A 57 -2.24 9.12 -4.01
N GLY A 58 -1.22 9.00 -4.88
CA GLY A 58 -1.01 9.98 -5.94
C GLY A 58 -2.17 10.04 -6.95
N LYS A 59 -2.82 8.91 -7.23
CA LYS A 59 -4.04 8.86 -8.06
C LYS A 59 -5.23 9.52 -7.35
N VAL A 60 -5.40 9.27 -6.06
CA VAL A 60 -6.49 9.85 -5.25
C VAL A 60 -6.34 11.37 -5.14
N LEU A 61 -5.12 11.85 -4.92
CA LEU A 61 -4.82 13.28 -4.78
C LEU A 61 -4.66 14.00 -6.13
N GLY A 62 -4.56 13.26 -7.25
CA GLY A 62 -4.24 13.82 -8.56
C GLY A 62 -2.86 14.52 -8.58
N SER A 63 -1.93 14.09 -7.74
CA SER A 63 -0.64 14.76 -7.52
C SER A 63 0.45 13.76 -7.18
N ALA A 64 1.70 14.08 -7.56
CA ALA A 64 2.87 13.33 -7.10
C ALA A 64 3.30 13.74 -5.67
N HIS A 65 2.78 14.85 -5.15
CA HIS A 65 3.08 15.35 -3.81
C HIS A 65 2.06 14.82 -2.81
N LEU A 66 2.57 14.24 -1.71
CA LEU A 66 1.79 13.65 -0.62
C LEU A 66 1.85 14.52 0.64
N ASP A 67 1.84 15.84 0.48
CA ASP A 67 1.98 16.77 1.60
C ASP A 67 0.88 16.57 2.65
N GLY A 68 1.29 16.56 3.92
CA GLY A 68 0.39 16.30 5.06
C GLY A 68 -0.04 14.85 5.23
N CYS A 69 0.47 13.92 4.40
CA CYS A 69 0.20 12.50 4.55
C CYS A 69 1.21 11.81 5.48
N VAL A 70 0.77 10.75 6.14
CA VAL A 70 1.58 9.82 6.92
C VAL A 70 1.46 8.43 6.30
N LEU A 71 2.58 7.76 6.13
CA LEU A 71 2.67 6.35 5.74
C LEU A 71 2.96 5.49 6.97
#